data_AF-A0AA36II95-F1
#
_entry.id   AF-A0AA36II95-F1
#
_cell.length_a   1.000
_cell.length_b   1.000
_cell.length_c   1.000
_cell.angle_alpha   90.00
_cell.angle_beta   90.00
_cell.angle_gamma   90.00
#
_symmetry.space_group_name_H-M   'P 1'
#
loop_
_entity.id
_entity.type
_entity.pdbx_description
1 polymer ?
#
loop_
_entity_poly.entity_id
_entity_poly.type
_entity_poly.pdbx_seq_one_letter_code
_entity_poly.pdbx_strand_id
1 'polypeptide(L)'
;MRVEVCLPSGSCFLAELGEESQVRELKRRAQQHFRCGFLRLLRPGSPGCCDSGTLDVRQSLSQAGLRDGDMVQAVVQTIQVAATGRAFALHVKAGKAASWGDPACGGDAPDLAQVLQIQSTAGAFAAILASGDVVTWGDSLNGGDCSEVQDQLKRVAHIQATQHAFAAIRDDGTVVTWGQPKFGGDSSQVQEQLTRVKHIQANQYAFAAILHDGHVVTWGGLNFGGDSSQVQGKLTYVQQIQATYSAFAAIREDGEVVTWGNRLTGGDGSHVQEQLTHVWRVQATRHAFAAIREDGSVVSWGNPFCGGDSREVQEQLMHVVSIHASPMGFVAVSNNGTVAWGEAKQGELPGQVRPQVQQIQSTEGAFAAILASGDVVTWGIPSSGGDCSHVQDQLKRVAHIQATQHAFAAIRDDGTVVTWGQPKFGGDSSHVQDQLTRVRHIQANQHAFVAIQDDGRVVAWGNPDWGGDCRDILDELDCL
;
A
#
# COMPACT_ATOMS: atom_id res chain seq x y z
N MET A 1 -29.86 -28.57 7.08
CA MET A 1 -30.37 -27.27 6.64
C MET A 1 -29.68 -26.85 5.34
N ARG A 2 -30.47 -26.55 4.32
CA ARG A 2 -30.09 -26.01 3.02
C ARG A 2 -30.23 -24.50 3.07
N VAL A 3 -29.15 -23.77 2.86
CA VAL A 3 -29.16 -22.30 2.81
C VAL A 3 -28.55 -21.87 1.50
N GLU A 4 -29.26 -21.04 0.75
CA GLU A 4 -28.77 -20.49 -0.51
C GLU A 4 -28.10 -19.13 -0.25
N VAL A 5 -26.83 -18.99 -0.62
CA VAL A 5 -26.07 -17.76 -0.47
C VAL A 5 -25.90 -17.12 -1.84
N CYS A 6 -26.36 -15.89 -2.04
CA CYS A 6 -26.32 -15.21 -3.33
C CYS A 6 -25.56 -13.88 -3.28
N LEU A 7 -24.68 -13.66 -4.24
CA LEU A 7 -24.06 -12.35 -4.48
C LEU A 7 -25.05 -11.41 -5.19
N PRO A 8 -24.92 -10.07 -5.03
CA PRO A 8 -25.66 -9.09 -5.82
C PRO A 8 -25.52 -9.26 -7.34
N SER A 9 -24.46 -9.91 -7.80
CA SER A 9 -24.24 -10.24 -9.21
C SER A 9 -25.15 -11.35 -9.74
N GLY A 10 -25.94 -12.01 -8.87
CA GLY A 10 -26.82 -13.12 -9.23
C GLY A 10 -26.19 -14.51 -9.11
N SER A 11 -24.91 -14.60 -8.73
CA SER A 11 -24.24 -15.89 -8.49
C SER A 11 -24.68 -16.46 -7.15
N CYS A 12 -25.19 -17.69 -7.12
CA CYS A 12 -25.69 -18.34 -5.91
C CYS A 12 -24.97 -19.66 -5.61
N PHE A 13 -24.87 -19.98 -4.32
CA PHE A 13 -24.21 -21.15 -3.77
C PHE A 13 -25.16 -21.81 -2.76
N LEU A 14 -25.49 -23.08 -2.97
CA LEU A 14 -26.29 -23.85 -2.02
C LEU A 14 -25.39 -24.57 -1.01
N ALA A 15 -25.53 -24.23 0.26
CA ALA A 15 -24.81 -24.86 1.36
C ALA A 15 -25.70 -25.84 2.11
N GLU A 16 -25.24 -27.09 2.27
CA GLU A 16 -25.85 -28.07 3.16
C GLU A 16 -25.04 -28.17 4.46
N LEU A 17 -25.64 -27.70 5.56
CA LEU A 17 -25.04 -27.62 6.89
C LEU A 17 -26.03 -28.11 7.97
N GLY A 18 -25.53 -28.60 9.10
CA GLY A 18 -26.38 -28.91 10.26
C GLY A 18 -26.89 -27.63 10.91
N GLU A 19 -28.06 -27.65 11.56
CA GLU A 19 -28.66 -26.46 12.20
C GLU A 19 -27.77 -25.83 13.29
N GLU A 20 -27.01 -26.68 14.00
CA GLU A 20 -26.01 -26.28 15.00
C GLU A 20 -24.66 -25.89 14.41
N SER A 21 -24.49 -25.96 13.08
CA SER A 21 -23.29 -25.43 12.43
C SER A 21 -23.24 -23.92 12.63
N GLN A 22 -22.04 -23.35 12.71
CA GLN A 22 -21.91 -21.91 12.90
C GLN A 22 -22.01 -21.14 11.58
N VAL A 23 -22.52 -19.91 11.63
CA VAL A 23 -22.61 -19.00 10.47
C VAL A 23 -21.24 -18.81 9.82
N ARG A 24 -20.14 -18.84 10.57
CA ARG A 24 -18.77 -18.79 10.00
C ARG A 24 -18.46 -19.91 9.00
N GLU A 25 -19.04 -21.10 9.18
CA GLU A 25 -18.85 -22.22 8.25
C GLU A 25 -19.59 -21.97 6.93
N LEU A 26 -20.80 -21.42 7.00
CA LEU A 26 -21.57 -20.99 5.82
C LEU A 26 -20.82 -19.90 5.05
N LYS A 27 -20.32 -18.88 5.77
CA LYS A 27 -19.51 -17.78 5.22
C LYS A 27 -18.27 -18.32 4.51
N ARG A 28 -17.53 -19.25 5.15
CA ARG A 28 -16.33 -19.89 4.58
C ARG A 28 -16.64 -20.64 3.28
N ARG A 29 -17.68 -21.46 3.26
CA ARG A 29 -18.03 -22.24 2.05
C ARG A 29 -18.43 -21.32 0.89
N ALA A 30 -19.17 -20.25 1.18
CA ALA A 30 -19.51 -19.24 0.19
C ALA A 30 -18.24 -18.55 -0.36
N GLN A 31 -17.30 -18.13 0.50
CA GLN A 31 -16.04 -17.51 0.07
C GLN A 31 -15.21 -18.45 -0.82
N GLN A 32 -15.11 -19.73 -0.45
CA GLN A 32 -14.39 -20.74 -1.24
C GLN A 32 -15.06 -20.97 -2.61
N HIS A 33 -16.40 -21.03 -2.65
CA HIS A 33 -17.15 -21.24 -3.87
C HIS A 33 -17.03 -20.06 -4.83
N PHE A 34 -17.24 -18.84 -4.34
CA PHE A 34 -17.18 -17.62 -5.15
C PHE A 34 -15.76 -17.15 -5.45
N ARG A 35 -14.74 -17.76 -4.83
CA ARG A 35 -13.33 -17.33 -4.91
C ARG A 35 -13.14 -15.84 -4.59
N CYS A 36 -13.98 -15.30 -3.72
CA CYS A 36 -13.90 -13.93 -3.27
C CYS A 36 -13.26 -13.87 -1.87
N GLY A 37 -12.66 -12.73 -1.53
CA GLY A 37 -12.03 -12.48 -0.24
C GLY A 37 -13.03 -12.48 0.91
N PHE A 38 -13.28 -11.33 1.53
CA PHE A 38 -14.18 -11.24 2.69
C PHE A 38 -15.64 -11.14 2.24
N LEU A 39 -16.52 -11.95 2.83
CA LEU A 39 -17.96 -11.88 2.60
C LEU A 39 -18.70 -11.44 3.86
N ARG A 40 -19.61 -10.49 3.70
CA ARG A 40 -20.63 -10.15 4.68
C ARG A 40 -21.92 -10.86 4.33
N LEU A 41 -22.38 -11.74 5.21
CA LEU A 41 -23.68 -12.39 5.05
C LEU A 41 -24.77 -11.55 5.72
N LEU A 42 -25.81 -11.22 4.96
CA LEU A 42 -26.95 -10.43 5.40
C LEU A 42 -28.11 -11.36 5.76
N ARG A 43 -28.87 -11.00 6.79
CA ARG A 43 -30.09 -11.73 7.14
C ARG A 43 -31.05 -11.76 5.95
N PRO A 44 -31.80 -12.86 5.76
CA PRO A 44 -32.90 -12.90 4.81
C PRO A 44 -33.87 -11.75 5.11
N GLY A 45 -34.01 -10.81 4.17
CA GLY A 45 -34.92 -9.68 4.34
C GLY A 45 -36.37 -10.13 4.17
N SER A 46 -37.26 -9.70 5.07
CA SER A 46 -38.68 -9.65 4.74
C SER A 46 -38.88 -8.57 3.66
N PRO A 47 -39.68 -8.80 2.60
CA PRO A 47 -39.86 -7.80 1.55
C PRO A 47 -40.42 -6.50 2.16
N GLY A 48 -39.62 -5.44 2.16
CA GLY A 48 -40.01 -4.10 2.66
C GLY A 48 -39.19 -3.54 3.82
N CYS A 49 -38.30 -4.30 4.47
CA CYS A 49 -37.40 -3.78 5.51
C CYS A 49 -36.06 -3.33 4.91
N CYS A 50 -35.73 -2.05 5.05
CA CYS A 50 -34.47 -1.43 4.63
C CYS A 50 -33.29 -1.69 5.58
N ASP A 51 -33.49 -2.48 6.64
CA ASP A 51 -32.46 -2.77 7.64
C ASP A 51 -32.14 -4.28 7.67
N SER A 52 -31.36 -4.73 6.67
CA SER A 52 -30.87 -6.12 6.61
C SER A 52 -29.67 -6.27 7.55
N GLY A 53 -29.96 -6.59 8.82
CA GLY A 53 -28.93 -6.86 9.81
C GLY A 53 -27.94 -7.94 9.36
N THR A 54 -26.67 -7.78 9.73
CA THR A 54 -25.61 -8.77 9.41
C THR A 54 -25.81 -10.03 10.24
N LEU A 55 -25.58 -11.20 9.65
CA LEU A 55 -25.50 -12.44 10.42
C LEU A 55 -24.23 -12.44 11.27
N ASP A 56 -24.37 -12.76 12.57
CA ASP A 56 -23.23 -12.92 13.47
C ASP A 56 -22.57 -14.27 13.22
N VAL A 57 -21.27 -14.25 12.87
CA VAL A 57 -20.49 -15.43 12.51
C VAL A 57 -20.31 -16.43 13.66
N ARG A 58 -20.47 -15.98 14.91
CA ARG A 58 -20.32 -16.79 16.13
C ARG A 58 -21.56 -17.61 16.46
N GLN A 59 -22.72 -17.18 15.97
CA GLN A 59 -24.00 -17.86 16.21
C GLN A 59 -24.10 -19.16 15.41
N SER A 60 -24.84 -20.13 15.94
CA SER A 60 -25.32 -21.25 15.12
C SER A 60 -26.27 -20.73 14.04
N LEU A 61 -26.46 -21.48 12.96
CA LEU A 61 -27.41 -21.08 11.92
C LEU A 61 -28.84 -20.94 12.50
N SER A 62 -29.21 -21.81 13.45
CA SER A 62 -30.48 -21.73 14.19
C SER A 62 -30.59 -20.46 15.05
N GLN A 63 -29.55 -20.09 15.81
CA GLN A 63 -29.51 -18.87 16.63
C GLN A 63 -29.51 -17.59 15.80
N ALA A 64 -28.93 -17.64 14.61
CA ALA A 64 -28.92 -16.53 13.66
C ALA A 64 -30.27 -16.34 12.93
N GLY A 65 -31.24 -17.24 13.18
CA GLY A 65 -32.59 -17.19 12.65
C GLY A 65 -32.76 -17.78 11.25
N LEU A 66 -31.76 -18.52 10.75
CA LEU A 66 -31.81 -19.16 9.44
C LEU A 66 -32.61 -20.47 9.49
N ARG A 67 -33.37 -20.72 8.43
CA ARG A 67 -34.22 -21.90 8.23
C ARG A 67 -33.84 -22.64 6.94
N ASP A 68 -34.32 -23.87 6.82
CA ASP A 68 -34.15 -24.67 5.60
C ASP A 68 -34.84 -23.99 4.42
N GLY A 69 -34.09 -23.75 3.34
CA GLY A 69 -34.53 -23.03 2.15
C GLY A 69 -34.32 -21.52 2.18
N ASP A 70 -33.75 -20.95 3.26
CA ASP A 70 -33.53 -19.51 3.33
C ASP A 70 -32.48 -19.04 2.31
N MET A 71 -32.73 -17.86 1.74
CA MET A 71 -31.79 -17.15 0.87
C MET A 71 -31.09 -16.03 1.65
N VAL A 72 -29.77 -16.08 1.67
CA VAL A 72 -28.86 -15.16 2.35
C VAL A 72 -28.13 -14.34 1.29
N GLN A 73 -28.20 -13.02 1.37
CA GLN A 73 -27.38 -12.17 0.50
C GLN A 73 -25.95 -12.07 1.04
N ALA A 74 -24.96 -12.21 0.15
CA ALA A 74 -23.56 -12.06 0.47
C ALA A 74 -22.97 -10.84 -0.24
N VAL A 75 -22.39 -9.91 0.51
CA VAL A 75 -21.73 -8.71 -0.05
C VAL A 75 -20.22 -8.87 0.12
N VAL A 76 -19.46 -8.68 -0.95
CA VAL A 76 -17.99 -8.68 -0.90
C VAL A 76 -17.52 -7.44 -0.14
N GLN A 77 -16.70 -7.64 0.89
CA GLN A 77 -16.07 -6.58 1.66
C GLN A 77 -14.62 -6.39 1.21
N THR A 78 -14.23 -5.13 1.07
CA THR A 78 -12.83 -4.73 0.98
C THR A 78 -12.36 -4.35 2.37
N ILE A 79 -11.42 -5.11 2.93
CA ILE A 79 -10.74 -4.69 4.14
C ILE A 79 -9.66 -3.69 3.74
N GLN A 80 -9.70 -2.51 4.35
CA GLN A 80 -8.67 -1.50 4.21
C GLN A 80 -7.88 -1.43 5.52
N VAL A 81 -6.59 -1.76 5.42
CA VAL A 81 -5.62 -1.57 6.50
C VAL A 81 -4.69 -0.43 6.06
N ALA A 82 -4.60 0.60 6.88
CA ALA A 82 -3.59 1.64 6.76
C ALA A 82 -2.53 1.46 7.86
N ALA A 83 -1.32 1.92 7.60
CA ALA A 83 -0.24 1.88 8.58
C ALA A 83 0.54 3.20 8.57
N THR A 84 0.90 3.71 9.75
CA THR A 84 1.97 4.72 9.90
C THR A 84 3.31 4.01 10.03
N GLY A 85 4.37 4.75 10.40
CA GLY A 85 5.63 4.10 10.76
C GLY A 85 5.42 3.02 11.84
N ARG A 86 4.64 3.34 12.88
CA ARG A 86 4.58 2.61 14.17
C ARG A 86 3.19 2.11 14.59
N ALA A 87 2.14 2.38 13.81
CA ALA A 87 0.78 2.00 14.15
C ALA A 87 0.03 1.46 12.94
N PHE A 88 -1.02 0.70 13.22
CA PHE A 88 -1.99 0.23 12.23
C PHE A 88 -3.34 0.87 12.49
N ALA A 89 -4.10 1.10 11.42
CA ALA A 89 -5.50 1.45 11.47
C ALA A 89 -6.27 0.55 10.52
N LEU A 90 -7.30 -0.10 11.04
CA LEU A 90 -8.13 -1.05 10.33
C LEU A 90 -9.54 -0.50 10.21
N HIS A 91 -10.10 -0.54 9.01
CA HIS A 91 -11.52 -0.31 8.81
C HIS A 91 -12.31 -1.57 9.20
N VAL A 92 -13.12 -1.46 10.26
CA VAL A 92 -13.93 -2.50 10.89
C VAL A 92 -15.43 -2.31 10.52
N LYS A 93 -16.24 -3.33 10.80
CA LYS A 93 -17.69 -3.41 10.51
C LYS A 93 -18.45 -2.11 10.84
N ALA A 94 -19.45 -1.81 10.00
CA ALA A 94 -20.34 -0.63 10.10
C ALA A 94 -19.66 0.74 9.92
N GLY A 95 -18.48 0.80 9.30
CA GLY A 95 -17.81 2.06 9.03
C GLY A 95 -16.82 2.47 10.13
N LYS A 96 -16.61 1.63 11.15
CA LYS A 96 -15.75 1.98 12.28
C LYS A 96 -14.28 1.81 11.94
N ALA A 97 -13.39 2.55 12.59
CA ALA A 97 -11.95 2.29 12.50
C ALA A 97 -11.40 1.92 13.87
N ALA A 98 -10.58 0.87 13.92
CA ALA A 98 -9.81 0.48 15.10
C ALA A 98 -8.33 0.69 14.80
N SER A 99 -7.54 1.18 15.74
CA SER A 99 -6.09 1.33 15.59
C SER A 99 -5.36 0.73 16.78
N TRP A 100 -4.08 0.39 16.57
CA TRP A 100 -3.18 -0.04 17.64
C TRP A 100 -1.71 0.21 17.25
N GLY A 101 -0.83 0.11 18.24
CA GLY A 101 0.59 0.43 18.14
C GLY A 101 0.94 1.63 19.00
N ASP A 102 2.01 2.37 18.65
CA ASP A 102 2.44 3.55 19.41
C ASP A 102 1.34 4.63 19.42
N PRO A 103 0.76 4.99 20.59
CA PRO A 103 -0.28 6.02 20.70
C PRO A 103 0.15 7.37 20.12
N ALA A 104 1.43 7.74 20.30
CA ALA A 104 1.96 8.98 19.75
C ALA A 104 1.97 8.98 18.22
N CYS A 105 1.90 7.82 17.58
CA CYS A 105 1.87 7.66 16.13
C CYS A 105 0.48 7.27 15.59
N GLY A 106 -0.58 7.48 16.38
CA GLY A 106 -1.97 7.18 15.99
C GLY A 106 -2.44 5.77 16.36
N GLY A 107 -1.78 5.13 17.33
CA GLY A 107 -2.22 3.85 17.90
C GLY A 107 -3.59 3.91 18.58
N ASP A 108 -4.01 5.08 19.07
CA ASP A 108 -5.30 5.28 19.74
C ASP A 108 -6.22 6.18 18.90
N ALA A 109 -7.06 5.58 18.06
CA ALA A 109 -8.01 6.28 17.21
C ALA A 109 -9.25 6.72 18.02
N PRO A 110 -9.86 7.86 17.67
CA PRO A 110 -11.20 8.20 18.15
C PRO A 110 -12.26 7.20 17.62
N ASP A 111 -13.45 7.14 18.24
CA ASP A 111 -14.57 6.34 17.71
C ASP A 111 -15.05 6.95 16.38
N LEU A 112 -14.46 6.46 15.28
CA LEU A 112 -14.79 6.88 13.93
C LEU A 112 -15.94 6.02 13.42
N ALA A 113 -16.85 6.62 12.64
CA ALA A 113 -17.90 5.90 11.93
C ALA A 113 -17.98 6.35 10.48
N GLN A 114 -18.37 5.43 9.60
CA GLN A 114 -18.49 5.64 8.15
C GLN A 114 -17.18 6.07 7.46
N VAL A 115 -16.04 5.51 7.85
CA VAL A 115 -14.75 5.76 7.19
C VAL A 115 -14.76 5.17 5.77
N LEU A 116 -14.38 5.97 4.77
CA LEU A 116 -14.24 5.56 3.37
C LEU A 116 -12.79 5.25 2.99
N GLN A 117 -11.85 6.04 3.49
CA GLN A 117 -10.43 5.92 3.18
C GLN A 117 -9.60 6.46 4.34
N ILE A 118 -8.47 5.82 4.63
CA ILE A 118 -7.47 6.31 5.59
C ILE A 118 -6.15 6.55 4.83
N GLN A 119 -5.48 7.65 5.15
CA GLN A 119 -4.13 7.98 4.73
C GLN A 119 -3.24 8.20 5.95
N SER A 120 -1.94 8.02 5.81
CA SER A 120 -0.98 8.11 6.90
C SER A 120 0.25 8.94 6.54
N THR A 121 0.77 9.67 7.53
CA THR A 121 2.12 10.23 7.54
C THR A 121 3.04 9.31 8.37
N ALA A 122 4.24 9.75 8.74
CA ALA A 122 5.12 8.96 9.59
C ALA A 122 4.52 8.65 10.98
N GLY A 123 3.61 9.51 11.48
CA GLY A 123 3.05 9.36 12.83
C GLY A 123 1.64 9.93 13.02
N ALA A 124 0.88 10.17 11.95
CA ALA A 124 -0.52 10.57 12.04
C ALA A 124 -1.36 9.92 10.95
N PHE A 125 -2.67 9.88 11.16
CA PHE A 125 -3.65 9.40 10.20
C PHE A 125 -4.66 10.49 9.86
N ALA A 126 -5.20 10.42 8.64
CA ALA A 126 -6.32 11.20 8.18
C ALA A 126 -7.35 10.27 7.52
N ALA A 127 -8.58 10.29 8.02
CA ALA A 127 -9.70 9.51 7.49
C ALA A 127 -10.69 10.42 6.74
N ILE A 128 -11.06 10.02 5.54
CA ILE A 128 -12.21 10.58 4.81
C ILE A 128 -13.46 9.80 5.24
N LEU A 129 -14.47 10.50 5.74
CA LEU A 129 -15.76 9.93 6.13
C LEU A 129 -16.73 9.89 4.95
N ALA A 130 -17.82 9.13 5.07
CA ALA A 130 -18.85 9.03 4.03
C ALA A 130 -19.59 10.35 3.77
N SER A 131 -19.57 11.27 4.73
CA SER A 131 -20.02 12.66 4.53
C SER A 131 -19.10 13.48 3.61
N GLY A 132 -17.88 12.99 3.34
CA GLY A 132 -16.80 13.75 2.71
C GLY A 132 -15.99 14.62 3.68
N ASP A 133 -16.26 14.52 4.98
CA ASP A 133 -15.50 15.21 6.02
C ASP A 133 -14.20 14.47 6.34
N VAL A 134 -13.19 15.19 6.81
CA VAL A 134 -11.92 14.60 7.27
C VAL A 134 -11.81 14.65 8.78
N VAL A 135 -11.35 13.55 9.37
CA VAL A 135 -10.93 13.48 10.78
C VAL A 135 -9.49 13.00 10.83
N THR A 136 -8.67 13.64 11.68
CA THR A 136 -7.26 13.29 11.89
C THR A 136 -6.99 12.88 13.33
N TRP A 137 -5.96 12.06 13.52
CA TRP A 137 -5.46 11.68 14.84
C TRP A 137 -3.98 11.27 14.79
N GLY A 138 -3.34 11.15 15.95
CA GLY A 138 -1.90 10.89 16.09
C GLY A 138 -1.10 12.16 16.41
N ASP A 139 0.19 12.17 16.06
CA ASP A 139 1.08 13.29 16.39
C ASP A 139 0.67 14.58 15.67
N SER A 140 0.34 15.61 16.45
CA SER A 140 0.03 16.96 15.96
C SER A 140 1.10 17.54 15.04
N LEU A 141 2.39 17.29 15.31
CA LEU A 141 3.51 17.76 14.47
C LEU A 141 3.59 17.03 13.12
N ASN A 142 2.93 15.88 13.01
CA ASN A 142 2.85 15.08 11.79
C ASN A 142 1.50 15.20 11.08
N GLY A 143 0.67 16.18 11.45
CA GLY A 143 -0.64 16.42 10.86
C GLY A 143 -1.81 15.71 11.55
N GLY A 144 -1.62 15.21 12.77
CA GLY A 144 -2.68 14.62 13.60
C GLY A 144 -3.72 15.62 14.08
N ASP A 145 -3.42 16.92 14.04
CA ASP A 145 -4.35 18.01 14.33
C ASP A 145 -4.66 18.81 13.05
N CYS A 146 -5.94 18.89 12.69
CA CYS A 146 -6.44 19.69 11.57
C CYS A 146 -7.46 20.76 12.00
N SER A 147 -7.56 21.08 13.30
CA SER A 147 -8.54 22.01 13.87
C SER A 147 -8.58 23.38 13.16
N GLU A 148 -7.42 23.93 12.82
CA GLU A 148 -7.27 25.20 12.10
C GLU A 148 -7.91 25.21 10.69
N VAL A 149 -8.02 24.05 10.05
CA VAL A 149 -8.56 23.92 8.69
C VAL A 149 -9.81 23.03 8.62
N GLN A 150 -10.35 22.62 9.76
CA GLN A 150 -11.43 21.63 9.87
C GLN A 150 -12.69 22.04 9.09
N ASP A 151 -13.00 23.33 9.07
CA ASP A 151 -14.15 23.89 8.35
C ASP A 151 -13.99 23.83 6.82
N GLN A 152 -12.74 23.76 6.34
CA GLN A 152 -12.41 23.65 4.92
C GLN A 152 -12.35 22.19 4.45
N LEU A 153 -12.15 21.24 5.37
CA LEU A 153 -12.04 19.80 5.11
C LEU A 153 -13.42 19.13 4.96
N LYS A 154 -14.19 19.64 4.00
CA LYS A 154 -15.52 19.16 3.62
C LYS A 154 -15.52 18.80 2.15
N ARG A 155 -16.24 17.73 1.79
CA ARG A 155 -16.34 17.20 0.42
C ARG A 155 -14.96 16.86 -0.17
N VAL A 156 -14.10 16.28 0.66
CA VAL A 156 -12.76 15.84 0.27
C VAL A 156 -12.87 14.56 -0.55
N ALA A 157 -12.27 14.57 -1.74
CA ALA A 157 -12.27 13.42 -2.64
C ALA A 157 -11.01 12.57 -2.48
N HIS A 158 -9.86 13.18 -2.18
CA HIS A 158 -8.60 12.48 -2.03
C HIS A 158 -7.67 13.22 -1.06
N ILE A 159 -6.84 12.47 -0.33
CA ILE A 159 -5.79 13.00 0.54
C ILE A 159 -4.46 12.38 0.08
N GLN A 160 -3.43 13.20 0.00
CA GLN A 160 -2.05 12.79 -0.19
C GLN A 160 -1.22 13.24 1.03
N ALA A 161 -0.19 12.47 1.40
CA ALA A 161 0.67 12.75 2.55
C ALA A 161 2.14 12.87 2.16
N THR A 162 2.86 13.77 2.82
CA THR A 162 4.34 13.75 2.94
C THR A 162 4.72 13.05 4.24
N GLN A 163 5.97 13.16 4.69
CA GLN A 163 6.38 12.53 5.95
C GLN A 163 5.66 13.13 7.17
N HIS A 164 5.29 14.41 7.15
CA HIS A 164 4.75 15.14 8.30
C HIS A 164 3.61 16.13 7.96
N ALA A 165 3.05 16.07 6.75
CA ALA A 165 1.95 16.94 6.33
C ALA A 165 0.98 16.22 5.38
N PHE A 166 -0.21 16.79 5.23
CA PHE A 166 -1.26 16.29 4.34
C PHE A 166 -1.72 17.39 3.38
N ALA A 167 -2.20 16.96 2.22
CA ALA A 167 -2.89 17.79 1.23
C ALA A 167 -4.17 17.09 0.79
N ALA A 168 -5.31 17.72 1.01
CA ALA A 168 -6.63 17.24 0.61
C ALA A 168 -7.09 17.93 -0.68
N ILE A 169 -7.46 17.15 -1.69
CA ILE A 169 -8.16 17.63 -2.89
C ILE A 169 -9.67 17.58 -2.61
N ARG A 170 -10.30 18.75 -2.65
CA ARG A 170 -11.76 18.90 -2.55
C ARG A 170 -12.42 18.60 -3.89
N ASP A 171 -13.70 18.27 -3.88
CA ASP A 171 -14.46 17.94 -5.09
C ASP A 171 -14.62 19.10 -6.09
N ASP A 172 -14.45 20.34 -5.64
CA ASP A 172 -14.34 21.54 -6.48
C ASP A 172 -12.96 21.70 -7.14
N GLY A 173 -12.02 20.78 -6.86
CA GLY A 173 -10.66 20.78 -7.37
C GLY A 173 -9.71 21.74 -6.66
N THR A 174 -10.11 22.34 -5.53
CA THR A 174 -9.21 23.13 -4.67
C THR A 174 -8.45 22.24 -3.69
N VAL A 175 -7.35 22.75 -3.14
CA VAL A 175 -6.51 22.02 -2.18
C VAL A 175 -6.49 22.70 -0.82
N VAL A 176 -6.57 21.90 0.24
CA VAL A 176 -6.38 22.33 1.64
C VAL A 176 -5.21 21.53 2.21
N THR A 177 -4.25 22.20 2.85
CA THR A 177 -3.08 21.55 3.47
C THR A 177 -3.05 21.78 4.97
N TRP A 178 -2.44 20.84 5.70
CA TRP A 178 -2.18 20.97 7.14
C TRP A 178 -1.00 20.11 7.57
N GLY A 179 -0.55 20.29 8.81
CA GLY A 179 0.64 19.65 9.36
C GLY A 179 1.88 20.54 9.28
N GLN A 180 3.06 19.93 9.23
CA GLN A 180 4.32 20.65 9.40
C GLN A 180 4.66 21.53 8.17
N PRO A 181 4.82 22.86 8.32
CA PRO A 181 4.99 23.77 7.17
C PRO A 181 6.20 23.45 6.28
N LYS A 182 7.35 23.04 6.85
CA LYS A 182 8.55 22.70 6.07
C LYS A 182 8.40 21.41 5.26
N PHE A 183 7.34 20.65 5.52
CA PHE A 183 6.98 19.40 4.84
C PHE A 183 5.75 19.58 3.93
N GLY A 184 5.31 20.82 3.68
CA GLY A 184 4.19 21.13 2.79
C GLY A 184 2.85 21.34 3.48
N GLY A 185 2.82 21.47 4.82
CA GLY A 185 1.61 21.80 5.57
C GLY A 185 1.07 23.21 5.32
N ASP A 186 1.87 24.10 4.73
CA ASP A 186 1.47 25.47 4.35
C ASP A 186 1.57 25.65 2.82
N SER A 187 0.42 25.81 2.16
CA SER A 187 0.28 26.11 0.72
C SER A 187 -0.09 27.57 0.43
N SER A 188 -0.07 28.47 1.43
CA SER A 188 -0.59 29.84 1.31
C SER A 188 0.00 30.63 0.14
N GLN A 189 1.30 30.44 -0.17
CA GLN A 189 2.00 31.13 -1.25
C GLN A 189 1.55 30.70 -2.66
N VAL A 190 0.93 29.53 -2.80
CA VAL A 190 0.50 28.97 -4.08
C VAL A 190 -1.02 28.72 -4.11
N GLN A 191 -1.75 29.13 -3.08
CA GLN A 191 -3.15 28.77 -2.89
C GLN A 191 -4.05 29.19 -4.07
N GLU A 192 -3.79 30.35 -4.67
CA GLU A 192 -4.54 30.86 -5.82
C GLU A 192 -4.29 30.02 -7.11
N GLN A 193 -3.16 29.32 -7.18
CA GLN A 193 -2.81 28.45 -8.31
C GLN A 193 -3.37 27.03 -8.14
N LEU A 194 -3.68 26.62 -6.91
CA LEU A 194 -4.22 25.29 -6.57
C LEU A 194 -5.72 25.21 -6.83
N THR A 195 -6.10 25.52 -8.07
CA THR A 195 -7.47 25.40 -8.58
C THR A 195 -7.52 24.34 -9.67
N ARG A 196 -8.59 23.54 -9.72
CA ARG A 196 -8.74 22.45 -10.70
C ARG A 196 -7.55 21.47 -10.65
N VAL A 197 -7.10 21.12 -9.44
CA VAL A 197 -6.08 20.10 -9.25
C VAL A 197 -6.64 18.74 -9.64
N LYS A 198 -5.90 18.02 -10.49
CA LYS A 198 -6.27 16.68 -10.96
C LYS A 198 -5.63 15.59 -10.08
N HIS A 199 -4.38 15.80 -9.70
CA HIS A 199 -3.60 14.82 -8.94
C HIS A 199 -2.50 15.52 -8.15
N ILE A 200 -2.13 14.98 -6.99
CA ILE A 200 -1.00 15.45 -6.18
C ILE A 200 -0.04 14.27 -5.98
N GLN A 201 1.22 14.46 -6.35
CA GLN A 201 2.31 13.58 -6.00
C GLN A 201 3.10 14.18 -4.84
N ALA A 202 3.46 13.38 -3.85
CA ALA A 202 4.28 13.79 -2.72
C ALA A 202 5.64 13.08 -2.72
N ASN A 203 6.66 13.77 -2.21
CA ASN A 203 7.88 13.16 -1.67
C ASN A 203 7.88 13.27 -0.14
N GLN A 204 9.00 13.05 0.55
CA GLN A 204 8.99 13.15 2.02
C GLN A 204 8.76 14.58 2.53
N TYR A 205 9.05 15.63 1.75
CA TYR A 205 9.14 17.02 2.22
C TYR A 205 8.27 18.02 1.43
N ALA A 206 7.76 17.64 0.26
CA ALA A 206 7.14 18.54 -0.69
C ALA A 206 6.04 17.84 -1.48
N PHE A 207 5.18 18.65 -2.09
CA PHE A 207 4.10 18.23 -2.97
C PHE A 207 4.26 18.86 -4.36
N ALA A 208 3.77 18.13 -5.37
CA ALA A 208 3.64 18.59 -6.74
C ALA A 208 2.23 18.25 -7.25
N ALA A 209 1.42 19.27 -7.51
CA ALA A 209 0.07 19.15 -8.04
C ALA A 209 0.08 19.27 -9.57
N ILE A 210 -0.53 18.29 -10.25
CA ILE A 210 -0.85 18.37 -11.68
C ILE A 210 -2.24 18.99 -11.82
N LEU A 211 -2.33 20.10 -12.52
CA LEU A 211 -3.59 20.76 -12.84
C LEU A 211 -4.28 20.12 -14.05
N HIS A 212 -5.58 20.39 -14.24
CA HIS A 212 -6.34 19.85 -15.38
C HIS A 212 -5.82 20.27 -16.76
N ASP A 213 -5.08 21.36 -16.85
CA ASP A 213 -4.45 21.86 -18.07
C ASP A 213 -3.02 21.30 -18.28
N GLY A 214 -2.55 20.43 -17.39
CA GLY A 214 -1.23 19.80 -17.46
C GLY A 214 -0.09 20.64 -16.89
N HIS A 215 -0.35 21.81 -16.31
CA HIS A 215 0.66 22.55 -15.54
C HIS A 215 0.92 21.91 -14.18
N VAL A 216 2.12 22.14 -13.63
CA VAL A 216 2.49 21.68 -12.29
C VAL A 216 2.69 22.87 -11.34
N VAL A 217 2.14 22.76 -10.14
CA VAL A 217 2.35 23.69 -9.03
C VAL A 217 3.01 22.92 -7.89
N THR A 218 4.09 23.46 -7.30
CA THR A 218 4.82 22.81 -6.20
C THR A 218 4.83 23.66 -4.93
N TRP A 219 4.92 23.00 -3.77
CA TRP A 219 5.10 23.66 -2.48
C TRP A 219 5.74 22.71 -1.45
N GLY A 220 6.12 23.26 -0.30
CA GLY A 220 6.80 22.54 0.79
C GLY A 220 8.30 22.83 0.84
N GLY A 221 9.10 21.84 1.22
CA GLY A 221 10.55 22.01 1.40
C GLY A 221 11.26 22.52 0.14
N LEU A 222 11.74 23.76 0.17
CA LEU A 222 12.33 24.46 -0.99
C LEU A 222 13.42 23.64 -1.70
N ASN A 223 14.43 23.18 -0.95
CA ASN A 223 15.56 22.38 -1.47
C ASN A 223 15.20 20.91 -1.77
N PHE A 224 13.95 20.53 -1.55
CA PHE A 224 13.45 19.16 -1.67
C PHE A 224 12.29 19.09 -2.67
N GLY A 225 12.23 20.03 -3.63
CA GLY A 225 11.27 20.02 -4.72
C GLY A 225 10.04 20.92 -4.51
N GLY A 226 9.97 21.64 -3.39
CA GLY A 226 8.94 22.66 -3.17
C GLY A 226 9.12 23.90 -4.06
N ASP A 227 10.34 24.20 -4.49
CA ASP A 227 10.64 25.23 -5.49
C ASP A 227 10.95 24.58 -6.86
N SER A 228 10.07 24.84 -7.83
CA SER A 228 10.22 24.42 -9.24
C SER A 228 10.56 25.57 -10.18
N SER A 229 10.85 26.78 -9.67
CA SER A 229 11.00 28.01 -10.47
C SER A 229 11.98 27.88 -11.64
N GLN A 230 13.08 27.15 -11.46
CA GLN A 230 14.10 26.93 -12.48
C GLN A 230 13.62 26.07 -13.66
N VAL A 231 12.60 25.24 -13.45
CA VAL A 231 12.06 24.32 -14.46
C VAL A 231 10.60 24.61 -14.80
N GLN A 232 9.98 25.64 -14.20
CA GLN A 232 8.55 25.92 -14.31
C GLN A 232 8.08 26.05 -15.75
N GLY A 233 8.88 26.67 -16.63
CA GLY A 233 8.56 26.81 -18.05
C GLY A 233 8.53 25.49 -18.84
N LYS A 234 9.06 24.39 -18.27
CA LYS A 234 9.00 23.04 -18.84
C LYS A 234 7.92 22.17 -18.22
N LEU A 235 7.33 22.58 -17.09
CA LEU A 235 6.32 21.80 -16.36
C LEU A 235 4.91 22.04 -16.93
N THR A 236 4.79 21.79 -18.22
CA THR A 236 3.56 21.92 -19.02
C THR A 236 3.28 20.60 -19.73
N TYR A 237 2.01 20.26 -19.95
CA TYR A 237 1.61 18.97 -20.55
C TYR A 237 2.16 17.76 -19.78
N VAL A 238 2.26 17.89 -18.46
CA VAL A 238 2.73 16.80 -17.58
C VAL A 238 1.63 15.77 -17.40
N GLN A 239 1.96 14.51 -17.66
CA GLN A 239 1.03 13.39 -17.53
C GLN A 239 1.18 12.66 -16.19
N GLN A 240 2.42 12.52 -15.72
CA GLN A 240 2.75 11.78 -14.52
C GLN A 240 3.95 12.41 -13.80
N ILE A 241 3.96 12.33 -12.47
CA ILE A 241 5.11 12.69 -11.64
C ILE A 241 5.51 11.47 -10.83
N GLN A 242 6.81 11.24 -10.69
CA GLN A 242 7.40 10.28 -9.77
C GLN A 242 8.27 11.03 -8.76
N ALA A 243 8.45 10.44 -7.59
CA ALA A 243 9.15 11.06 -6.47
C ALA A 243 10.15 10.10 -5.84
N THR A 244 11.35 10.60 -5.55
CA THR A 244 12.25 9.97 -4.56
C THR A 244 11.94 10.54 -3.19
N TYR A 245 12.81 10.39 -2.18
CA TYR A 245 12.59 11.02 -0.88
C TYR A 245 12.58 12.55 -0.94
N SER A 246 13.32 13.16 -1.86
CA SER A 246 13.48 14.61 -1.88
C SER A 246 13.66 15.22 -3.28
N ALA A 247 13.32 14.48 -4.33
CA ALA A 247 13.29 15.00 -5.70
C ALA A 247 12.05 14.48 -6.45
N PHE A 248 11.78 15.13 -7.58
CA PHE A 248 10.69 14.78 -8.49
C PHE A 248 11.20 14.60 -9.92
N ALA A 249 10.49 13.76 -10.68
CA ALA A 249 10.64 13.58 -12.11
C ALA A 249 9.25 13.59 -12.77
N ALA A 250 8.99 14.54 -13.65
CA ALA A 250 7.76 14.66 -14.42
C ALA A 250 7.95 14.10 -15.82
N ILE A 251 7.01 13.25 -16.26
CA ILE A 251 6.91 12.77 -17.64
C ILE A 251 5.91 13.66 -18.37
N ARG A 252 6.37 14.31 -19.44
CA ARG A 252 5.53 15.11 -20.33
C ARG A 252 4.89 14.25 -21.42
N GLU A 253 3.84 14.78 -22.06
CA GLU A 253 3.13 14.11 -23.15
C GLU A 253 3.99 13.75 -24.37
N ASP A 254 5.08 14.51 -24.60
CA ASP A 254 6.07 14.23 -25.65
C ASP A 254 7.14 13.20 -25.23
N GLY A 255 7.04 12.65 -24.02
CA GLY A 255 7.99 11.70 -23.46
C GLY A 255 9.29 12.33 -22.96
N GLU A 256 9.41 13.66 -22.88
CA GLU A 256 10.51 14.33 -22.18
C GLU A 256 10.35 14.21 -20.66
N VAL A 257 11.44 13.92 -19.94
CA VAL A 257 11.46 13.94 -18.48
C VAL A 257 12.10 15.23 -17.97
N VAL A 258 11.39 15.90 -17.05
CA VAL A 258 11.88 17.09 -16.34
C VAL A 258 12.09 16.74 -14.88
N THR A 259 13.27 17.02 -14.33
CA THR A 259 13.62 16.70 -12.93
C THR A 259 13.92 17.95 -12.12
N TRP A 260 13.60 17.91 -10.82
CA TRP A 260 13.89 19.00 -9.88
C TRP A 260 13.92 18.51 -8.43
N GLY A 261 14.38 19.38 -7.52
CA GLY A 261 14.53 19.09 -6.10
C GLY A 261 15.98 18.80 -5.73
N ASN A 262 16.20 17.91 -4.76
CA ASN A 262 17.53 17.64 -4.24
C ASN A 262 18.41 16.92 -5.27
N ARG A 263 19.57 17.53 -5.60
CA ARG A 263 20.50 17.00 -6.62
C ARG A 263 21.02 15.60 -6.29
N LEU A 264 21.30 15.32 -5.01
CA LEU A 264 21.86 14.04 -4.57
C LEU A 264 20.84 12.89 -4.63
N THR A 265 19.55 13.19 -4.81
CA THR A 265 18.47 12.20 -4.85
C THR A 265 17.75 12.18 -6.19
N GLY A 266 18.41 12.63 -7.27
CA GLY A 266 17.87 12.59 -8.63
C GLY A 266 17.18 13.87 -9.12
N GLY A 267 17.24 14.96 -8.34
CA GLY A 267 16.72 16.28 -8.74
C GLY A 267 17.57 17.00 -9.77
N ASP A 268 18.75 16.47 -10.10
CA ASP A 268 19.61 16.91 -11.20
C ASP A 268 19.79 15.76 -12.19
N GLY A 269 19.08 15.83 -13.32
CA GLY A 269 19.19 14.87 -14.43
C GLY A 269 20.07 15.34 -15.59
N SER A 270 20.80 16.46 -15.43
CA SER A 270 21.47 17.13 -16.56
C SER A 270 22.46 16.24 -17.32
N HIS A 271 23.15 15.34 -16.62
CA HIS A 271 24.10 14.38 -17.22
C HIS A 271 23.45 13.31 -18.12
N VAL A 272 22.15 13.08 -17.97
CA VAL A 272 21.39 12.09 -18.76
C VAL A 272 20.26 12.73 -19.57
N GLN A 273 20.15 14.06 -19.57
CA GLN A 273 19.00 14.79 -20.13
C GLN A 273 18.74 14.47 -21.61
N GLU A 274 19.79 14.27 -22.41
CA GLU A 274 19.65 13.90 -23.83
C GLU A 274 18.99 12.53 -24.02
N GLN A 275 19.15 11.63 -23.04
CA GLN A 275 18.57 10.29 -23.05
C GLN A 275 17.17 10.25 -22.43
N LEU A 276 16.77 11.30 -21.70
CA LEU A 276 15.46 11.47 -21.05
C LEU A 276 14.38 11.95 -22.03
N THR A 277 14.35 11.33 -23.20
CA THR A 277 13.41 11.55 -24.30
C THR A 277 12.78 10.21 -24.70
N HIS A 278 11.55 10.25 -25.23
CA HIS A 278 10.78 9.05 -25.54
C HIS A 278 10.63 8.12 -24.33
N VAL A 279 10.43 8.71 -23.15
CA VAL A 279 10.21 7.97 -21.90
C VAL A 279 8.71 7.80 -21.70
N TRP A 280 8.27 6.56 -21.50
CA TRP A 280 6.87 6.26 -21.21
C TRP A 280 6.64 5.85 -19.74
N ARG A 281 7.71 5.54 -19.00
CA ARG A 281 7.64 5.17 -17.57
C ARG A 281 8.90 5.55 -16.81
N VAL A 282 8.71 6.05 -15.59
CA VAL A 282 9.77 6.28 -14.60
C VAL A 282 9.43 5.50 -13.33
N GLN A 283 10.46 4.98 -12.67
CA GLN A 283 10.41 4.36 -11.34
C GLN A 283 11.42 5.04 -10.42
N ALA A 284 11.15 5.04 -9.12
CA ALA A 284 11.98 5.71 -8.12
C ALA A 284 12.34 4.79 -6.96
N THR A 285 13.60 4.85 -6.52
CA THR A 285 14.04 4.36 -5.20
C THR A 285 14.00 5.50 -4.17
N ARG A 286 14.62 5.33 -2.99
CA ARG A 286 14.75 6.44 -2.03
C ARG A 286 15.49 7.64 -2.60
N HIS A 287 16.50 7.41 -3.46
CA HIS A 287 17.42 8.46 -3.88
C HIS A 287 17.82 8.40 -5.36
N ALA A 288 17.19 7.56 -6.16
CA ALA A 288 17.47 7.45 -7.59
C ALA A 288 16.20 7.22 -8.41
N PHE A 289 16.30 7.49 -9.70
CA PHE A 289 15.26 7.22 -10.69
C PHE A 289 15.80 6.29 -11.78
N ALA A 290 14.89 5.54 -12.40
CA ALA A 290 15.13 4.79 -13.61
C ALA A 290 13.98 4.99 -14.60
N ALA A 291 14.29 5.38 -15.83
CA ALA A 291 13.34 5.60 -16.91
C ALA A 291 13.41 4.46 -17.92
N ILE A 292 12.24 3.97 -18.35
CA ILE A 292 12.10 3.06 -19.49
C ILE A 292 11.75 3.90 -20.72
N ARG A 293 12.59 3.80 -21.75
CA ARG A 293 12.38 4.44 -23.05
C ARG A 293 11.49 3.57 -23.95
N GLU A 294 10.89 4.17 -24.97
CA GLU A 294 10.02 3.48 -25.94
C GLU A 294 10.73 2.35 -26.70
N ASP A 295 12.05 2.45 -26.87
CA ASP A 295 12.90 1.40 -27.46
C ASP A 295 13.19 0.23 -26.50
N GLY A 296 12.70 0.30 -25.26
CA GLY A 296 12.92 -0.69 -24.20
C GLY A 296 14.29 -0.59 -23.51
N SER A 297 15.09 0.43 -23.81
CA SER A 297 16.31 0.73 -23.05
C SER A 297 16.00 1.43 -21.73
N VAL A 298 16.89 1.30 -20.75
CA VAL A 298 16.75 1.94 -19.43
C VAL A 298 17.88 2.94 -19.19
N VAL A 299 17.54 4.07 -18.60
CA VAL A 299 18.48 5.09 -18.14
C VAL A 299 18.20 5.37 -16.68
N SER A 300 19.24 5.43 -15.85
CA SER A 300 19.12 5.76 -14.42
C SER A 300 19.94 6.98 -14.05
N TRP A 301 19.51 7.68 -13.00
CA TRP A 301 20.20 8.85 -12.45
C TRP A 301 19.87 9.05 -10.96
N GLY A 302 20.66 9.88 -10.29
CA GLY A 302 20.57 10.13 -8.85
C GLY A 302 21.69 9.44 -8.08
N ASN A 303 21.41 8.98 -6.86
CA ASN A 303 22.43 8.36 -6.01
C ASN A 303 22.88 6.99 -6.57
N PRO A 304 24.17 6.79 -6.87
CA PRO A 304 24.68 5.52 -7.42
C PRO A 304 24.41 4.30 -6.54
N PHE A 305 24.51 4.44 -5.20
CA PHE A 305 24.24 3.36 -4.25
C PHE A 305 22.78 2.90 -4.31
N CYS A 306 21.87 3.81 -4.65
CA CYS A 306 20.44 3.51 -4.78
C CYS A 306 20.00 3.14 -6.20
N GLY A 307 20.96 2.80 -7.08
CA GLY A 307 20.69 2.43 -8.48
C GLY A 307 20.66 3.60 -9.45
N GLY A 308 21.18 4.77 -9.07
CA GLY A 308 21.30 5.94 -9.95
C GLY A 308 22.41 5.85 -11.00
N ASP A 309 23.16 4.75 -11.03
CA ASP A 309 24.14 4.45 -12.07
C ASP A 309 23.95 3.02 -12.58
N SER A 310 23.49 2.90 -13.83
CA SER A 310 23.24 1.62 -14.50
C SER A 310 24.31 1.24 -15.51
N ARG A 311 25.42 2.00 -15.63
CA ARG A 311 26.41 1.81 -16.70
C ARG A 311 27.04 0.42 -16.70
N GLU A 312 27.24 -0.19 -15.54
CA GLU A 312 27.78 -1.55 -15.43
C GLU A 312 26.89 -2.64 -16.04
N VAL A 313 25.57 -2.41 -16.08
CA VAL A 313 24.58 -3.38 -16.55
C VAL A 313 23.88 -2.92 -17.83
N GLN A 314 24.34 -1.83 -18.44
CA GLN A 314 23.64 -1.14 -19.53
C GLN A 314 23.35 -2.04 -20.73
N GLU A 315 24.29 -2.94 -21.08
CA GLU A 315 24.11 -3.89 -22.19
C GLU A 315 22.98 -4.90 -21.95
N GLN A 316 22.66 -5.17 -20.68
CA GLN A 316 21.59 -6.10 -20.27
C GLN A 316 20.24 -5.38 -20.13
N LEU A 317 20.23 -4.06 -20.02
CA LEU A 317 19.06 -3.21 -19.88
C LEU A 317 18.43 -2.84 -21.22
N MET A 318 18.24 -3.86 -22.06
CA MET A 318 17.60 -3.77 -23.37
C MET A 318 16.33 -4.62 -23.39
N HIS A 319 15.31 -4.15 -24.12
CA HIS A 319 13.99 -4.81 -24.18
C HIS A 319 13.32 -4.98 -22.81
N VAL A 320 13.54 -4.01 -21.91
CA VAL A 320 12.94 -3.98 -20.58
C VAL A 320 11.46 -3.67 -20.70
N VAL A 321 10.64 -4.52 -20.07
CA VAL A 321 9.18 -4.40 -20.04
C VAL A 321 8.72 -3.69 -18.76
N SER A 322 9.42 -3.93 -17.65
CA SER A 322 9.10 -3.32 -16.36
C SER A 322 10.33 -3.13 -15.48
N ILE A 323 10.25 -2.16 -14.56
CA ILE A 323 11.23 -1.94 -13.50
C ILE A 323 10.48 -1.99 -12.17
N HIS A 324 11.07 -2.67 -11.19
CA HIS A 324 10.64 -2.68 -9.81
C HIS A 324 11.74 -2.03 -8.96
N ALA A 325 11.36 -1.25 -7.96
CA ALA A 325 12.28 -0.51 -7.10
C ALA A 325 12.22 -1.06 -5.67
N SER A 326 13.39 -1.18 -5.03
CA SER A 326 13.52 -1.18 -3.58
C SER A 326 14.01 0.18 -3.13
N PRO A 327 14.04 0.45 -1.82
CA PRO A 327 14.69 1.64 -1.28
C PRO A 327 16.12 1.87 -1.80
N MET A 328 16.90 0.81 -2.01
CA MET A 328 18.34 0.89 -2.33
C MET A 328 18.72 0.37 -3.74
N GLY A 329 17.77 0.02 -4.60
CA GLY A 329 18.11 -0.39 -5.97
C GLY A 329 16.91 -0.73 -6.84
N PHE A 330 17.21 -1.20 -8.04
CA PHE A 330 16.22 -1.53 -9.06
C PHE A 330 16.39 -2.94 -9.58
N VAL A 331 15.29 -3.48 -10.11
CA VAL A 331 15.23 -4.74 -10.83
C VAL A 331 14.44 -4.51 -12.11
N ALA A 332 15.10 -4.67 -13.26
CA ALA A 332 14.47 -4.67 -14.56
C ALA A 332 14.06 -6.09 -14.94
N VAL A 333 12.85 -6.23 -15.47
CA VAL A 333 12.35 -7.45 -16.07
C VAL A 333 12.25 -7.21 -17.58
N SER A 334 13.05 -7.94 -18.35
CA SER A 334 13.05 -7.93 -19.81
C SER A 334 12.59 -9.29 -20.35
N ASN A 335 12.38 -9.37 -21.67
CA ASN A 335 12.11 -10.65 -22.33
C ASN A 335 13.28 -11.65 -22.23
N ASN A 336 14.49 -11.14 -21.95
CA ASN A 336 15.72 -11.92 -21.91
C ASN A 336 16.10 -12.36 -20.49
N GLY A 337 15.47 -11.79 -19.46
CA GLY A 337 15.71 -12.15 -18.06
C GLY A 337 15.46 -10.98 -17.10
N THR A 338 15.92 -11.15 -15.87
CA THR A 338 15.88 -10.11 -14.84
C THR A 338 17.28 -9.60 -14.55
N VAL A 339 17.42 -8.28 -14.37
CA VAL A 339 18.70 -7.62 -14.09
C VAL A 339 18.51 -6.68 -12.90
N ALA A 340 19.34 -6.81 -11.87
CA ALA A 340 19.32 -5.93 -10.70
C ALA A 340 20.54 -5.01 -10.67
N TRP A 341 20.37 -3.78 -10.19
CA TRP A 341 21.46 -2.83 -9.97
C TRP A 341 21.19 -1.89 -8.78
N GLY A 342 22.23 -1.17 -8.33
CA GLY A 342 22.28 -0.54 -7.00
C GLY A 342 22.80 -1.51 -5.94
N GLU A 343 22.59 -1.21 -4.65
CA GLU A 343 22.98 -2.13 -3.55
C GLU A 343 22.23 -3.47 -3.59
N ALA A 344 21.11 -3.50 -4.31
CA ALA A 344 20.36 -4.70 -4.68
C ALA A 344 21.19 -5.80 -5.37
N LYS A 345 22.37 -5.48 -5.93
CA LYS A 345 23.26 -6.42 -6.63
C LYS A 345 23.93 -7.44 -5.68
N GLN A 346 23.95 -7.18 -4.37
CA GLN A 346 24.54 -8.15 -3.42
C GLN A 346 23.68 -9.43 -3.39
N GLY A 347 24.20 -10.54 -3.89
CA GLY A 347 23.43 -11.78 -4.11
C GLY A 347 23.16 -11.95 -5.60
N GLU A 348 23.88 -12.86 -6.25
CA GLU A 348 23.67 -13.17 -7.66
C GLU A 348 22.24 -13.66 -7.88
N LEU A 349 21.51 -13.03 -8.80
CA LEU A 349 20.35 -13.67 -9.42
C LEU A 349 20.85 -15.00 -10.00
N PRO A 350 20.29 -16.16 -9.63
CA PRO A 350 20.76 -17.41 -10.20
C PRO A 350 20.63 -17.33 -11.72
N GLY A 351 21.76 -17.45 -12.41
CA GLY A 351 21.82 -17.32 -13.87
C GLY A 351 20.80 -18.26 -14.51
N GLN A 352 19.96 -17.70 -15.39
CA GLN A 352 18.87 -18.39 -16.09
C GLN A 352 17.64 -18.82 -15.26
N VAL A 353 17.27 -18.10 -14.21
CA VAL A 353 15.91 -18.26 -13.65
C VAL A 353 14.91 -17.56 -14.56
N ARG A 354 14.51 -18.25 -15.65
CA ARG A 354 13.13 -18.15 -16.10
C ARG A 354 12.29 -18.72 -14.96
N PRO A 355 11.38 -17.92 -14.41
CA PRO A 355 10.05 -17.96 -14.96
C PRO A 355 9.39 -16.58 -14.97
N GLN A 356 8.21 -16.53 -15.59
CA GLN A 356 7.28 -15.41 -15.53
C GLN A 356 7.08 -14.99 -14.07
N VAL A 357 7.74 -13.91 -13.65
CA VAL A 357 7.61 -13.37 -12.30
C VAL A 357 6.19 -12.85 -12.13
N GLN A 358 5.47 -13.36 -11.13
CA GLN A 358 4.10 -12.95 -10.84
C GLN A 358 4.07 -11.69 -9.97
N GLN A 359 4.97 -11.61 -8.99
CA GLN A 359 5.05 -10.49 -8.06
C GLN A 359 6.50 -10.32 -7.60
N ILE A 360 6.96 -9.07 -7.50
CA ILE A 360 8.20 -8.70 -6.81
C ILE A 360 7.82 -7.84 -5.60
N GLN A 361 8.49 -8.10 -4.48
CA GLN A 361 8.44 -7.28 -3.27
C GLN A 361 9.85 -6.97 -2.80
N SER A 362 9.99 -5.91 -2.00
CA SER A 362 11.29 -5.46 -1.52
C SER A 362 11.25 -4.99 -0.08
N THR A 363 12.30 -5.33 0.68
CA THR A 363 12.69 -4.66 1.92
C THR A 363 13.67 -3.52 1.59
N GLU A 364 14.25 -2.85 2.60
CA GLU A 364 15.26 -1.81 2.35
C GLU A 364 16.47 -2.31 1.55
N GLY A 365 16.91 -3.53 1.81
CA GLY A 365 18.14 -4.09 1.24
C GLY A 365 17.98 -5.35 0.42
N ALA A 366 16.76 -5.90 0.28
CA ALA A 366 16.54 -7.18 -0.40
C ALA A 366 15.27 -7.20 -1.24
N PHE A 367 15.20 -8.18 -2.14
CA PHE A 367 14.05 -8.48 -2.99
C PHE A 367 13.61 -9.92 -2.80
N ALA A 368 12.32 -10.13 -2.98
CA ALA A 368 11.70 -11.44 -3.09
C ALA A 368 10.77 -11.46 -4.31
N ALA A 369 10.88 -12.50 -5.14
CA ALA A 369 10.02 -12.68 -6.31
C ALA A 369 9.26 -13.99 -6.24
N ILE A 370 7.95 -13.92 -6.51
CA ILE A 370 7.11 -15.09 -6.73
C ILE A 370 7.20 -15.47 -8.20
N LEU A 371 7.58 -16.73 -8.43
CA LEU A 371 7.69 -17.34 -9.74
C LEU A 371 6.32 -17.85 -10.22
N ALA A 372 6.12 -18.03 -11.53
CA ALA A 372 4.87 -18.63 -12.03
C ALA A 372 4.59 -20.05 -11.53
N SER A 373 5.61 -20.77 -11.07
CA SER A 373 5.47 -22.05 -10.37
C SER A 373 4.87 -21.91 -8.96
N GLY A 374 4.85 -20.69 -8.41
CA GLY A 374 4.56 -20.40 -7.01
C GLY A 374 5.77 -20.55 -6.08
N ASP A 375 6.97 -20.80 -6.62
CA ASP A 375 8.20 -20.81 -5.82
C ASP A 375 8.68 -19.37 -5.57
N VAL A 376 9.48 -19.18 -4.52
CA VAL A 376 10.07 -17.86 -4.20
C VAL A 376 11.58 -17.89 -4.38
N VAL A 377 12.10 -16.82 -4.97
CA VAL A 377 13.54 -16.53 -5.03
C VAL A 377 13.82 -15.19 -4.36
N THR A 378 14.89 -15.12 -3.57
CA THR A 378 15.33 -13.90 -2.88
C THR A 378 16.75 -13.54 -3.25
N TRP A 379 17.06 -12.26 -3.23
CA TRP A 379 18.42 -11.74 -3.41
C TRP A 379 18.53 -10.37 -2.71
N GLY A 380 19.74 -9.83 -2.61
CA GLY A 380 20.04 -8.65 -1.81
C GLY A 380 20.76 -8.99 -0.50
N ILE A 381 20.78 -8.02 0.41
CA ILE A 381 21.47 -8.12 1.69
C ILE A 381 20.87 -9.29 2.51
N PRO A 382 21.67 -10.31 2.89
CA PRO A 382 21.17 -11.49 3.62
C PRO A 382 20.41 -11.13 4.90
N SER A 383 20.94 -10.18 5.67
CA SER A 383 20.32 -9.72 6.91
C SER A 383 19.02 -8.96 6.68
N SER A 384 18.67 -8.52 5.47
CA SER A 384 17.38 -7.86 5.18
C SER A 384 16.38 -8.80 4.49
N GLY A 385 16.60 -10.11 4.58
CA GLY A 385 15.75 -11.12 3.94
C GLY A 385 16.19 -11.53 2.53
N GLY A 386 17.41 -11.15 2.11
CA GLY A 386 18.00 -11.59 0.84
C GLY A 386 18.38 -13.07 0.83
N ASP A 387 18.59 -13.68 2.00
CA ASP A 387 18.78 -15.12 2.17
C ASP A 387 17.53 -15.74 2.81
N CYS A 388 16.89 -16.67 2.09
CA CYS A 388 15.77 -17.46 2.59
C CYS A 388 16.08 -18.97 2.63
N SER A 389 17.35 -19.39 2.51
CA SER A 389 17.76 -20.81 2.44
C SER A 389 17.18 -21.69 3.55
N HIS A 390 17.11 -21.20 4.79
CA HIS A 390 16.52 -21.88 5.95
C HIS A 390 14.99 -22.17 5.84
N VAL A 391 14.26 -21.47 4.98
CA VAL A 391 12.81 -21.62 4.77
C VAL A 391 12.46 -21.95 3.32
N GLN A 392 13.45 -22.13 2.44
CA GLN A 392 13.26 -22.35 1.00
C GLN A 392 12.31 -23.50 0.70
N ASP A 393 12.37 -24.58 1.49
CA ASP A 393 11.50 -25.74 1.30
C ASP A 393 10.01 -25.45 1.59
N GLN A 394 9.74 -24.44 2.40
CA GLN A 394 8.39 -23.98 2.76
C GLN A 394 7.85 -22.95 1.76
N LEU A 395 8.73 -22.26 1.02
CA LEU A 395 8.38 -21.21 0.06
C LEU A 395 7.96 -21.78 -1.31
N LYS A 396 7.00 -22.70 -1.28
CA LYS A 396 6.36 -23.32 -2.45
C LYS A 396 4.88 -23.03 -2.44
N ARG A 397 4.31 -22.82 -3.63
CA ARG A 397 2.88 -22.47 -3.83
C ARG A 397 2.51 -21.18 -3.08
N VAL A 398 3.42 -20.21 -3.09
CA VAL A 398 3.20 -18.88 -2.51
C VAL A 398 2.29 -18.08 -3.44
N ALA A 399 1.25 -17.50 -2.85
CA ALA A 399 0.26 -16.68 -3.56
C ALA A 399 0.57 -15.18 -3.45
N HIS A 400 1.16 -14.73 -2.34
CA HIS A 400 1.43 -13.32 -2.09
C HIS A 400 2.62 -13.14 -1.12
N ILE A 401 3.44 -12.11 -1.31
CA ILE A 401 4.50 -11.70 -0.37
C ILE A 401 4.23 -10.26 0.11
N GLN A 402 4.54 -9.97 1.37
CA GLN A 402 4.59 -8.62 1.94
C GLN A 402 5.94 -8.40 2.62
N ALA A 403 6.33 -7.13 2.80
CA ALA A 403 7.62 -6.76 3.37
C ALA A 403 7.51 -5.63 4.40
N THR A 404 8.27 -5.74 5.49
CA THR A 404 8.63 -4.62 6.38
C THR A 404 9.97 -4.02 5.92
N GLN A 405 10.61 -3.16 6.72
CA GLN A 405 11.93 -2.61 6.35
C GLN A 405 13.02 -3.69 6.17
N HIS A 406 12.96 -4.81 6.90
CA HIS A 406 14.01 -5.84 6.86
C HIS A 406 13.52 -7.28 6.96
N ALA A 407 12.22 -7.53 6.81
CA ALA A 407 11.65 -8.87 6.82
C ALA A 407 10.55 -9.05 5.78
N PHE A 408 10.26 -10.29 5.45
CA PHE A 408 9.20 -10.69 4.53
C PHE A 408 8.24 -11.68 5.19
N ALA A 409 7.00 -11.67 4.72
CA ALA A 409 5.98 -12.65 5.04
C ALA A 409 5.27 -13.11 3.76
N ALA A 410 5.24 -14.42 3.53
CA ALA A 410 4.62 -15.06 2.38
C ALA A 410 3.34 -15.79 2.79
N ILE A 411 2.23 -15.52 2.10
CA ILE A 411 0.99 -16.31 2.19
C ILE A 411 1.07 -17.44 1.18
N ARG A 412 1.01 -18.68 1.66
CA ARG A 412 0.88 -19.88 0.83
C ARG A 412 -0.58 -20.08 0.39
N ASP A 413 -0.79 -20.84 -0.68
CA ASP A 413 -2.13 -21.09 -1.23
C ASP A 413 -3.08 -21.86 -0.29
N ASP A 414 -2.52 -22.59 0.67
CA ASP A 414 -3.24 -23.23 1.79
C ASP A 414 -3.62 -22.25 2.91
N GLY A 415 -3.21 -20.98 2.80
CA GLY A 415 -3.46 -19.91 3.77
C GLY A 415 -2.52 -19.91 4.97
N THR A 416 -1.45 -20.72 4.96
CA THR A 416 -0.39 -20.62 5.97
C THR A 416 0.60 -19.51 5.64
N VAL A 417 1.28 -18.98 6.66
CA VAL A 417 2.29 -17.92 6.49
C VAL A 417 3.68 -18.44 6.80
N VAL A 418 4.65 -18.05 5.97
CA VAL A 418 6.08 -18.28 6.17
C VAL A 418 6.77 -16.93 6.25
N THR A 419 7.58 -16.68 7.28
CA THR A 419 8.33 -15.43 7.46
C THR A 419 9.83 -15.66 7.37
N TRP A 420 10.57 -14.63 6.96
CA TRP A 420 12.03 -14.61 7.01
C TRP A 420 12.59 -13.19 7.04
N GLY A 421 13.90 -13.06 7.29
CA GLY A 421 14.59 -11.78 7.46
C GLY A 421 14.83 -11.45 8.94
N GLN A 422 14.94 -10.17 9.29
CA GLN A 422 15.29 -9.79 10.67
C GLN A 422 14.15 -10.09 11.65
N PRO A 423 14.42 -10.82 12.76
CA PRO A 423 13.40 -11.15 13.75
C PRO A 423 12.70 -9.92 14.35
N LYS A 424 13.45 -8.85 14.65
CA LYS A 424 12.92 -7.59 15.22
C LYS A 424 11.99 -6.80 14.27
N PHE A 425 11.94 -7.18 13.00
CA PHE A 425 11.10 -6.58 11.97
C PHE A 425 9.98 -7.52 11.52
N GLY A 426 9.70 -8.59 12.29
CA GLY A 426 8.67 -9.57 11.97
C GLY A 426 9.15 -10.76 11.14
N GLY A 427 10.47 -10.94 10.99
CA GLY A 427 11.05 -12.12 10.33
C GLY A 427 10.87 -13.43 11.11
N ASP A 428 10.52 -13.34 12.39
CA ASP A 428 10.20 -14.48 13.26
C ASP A 428 8.74 -14.39 13.74
N SER A 429 7.89 -15.27 13.21
CA SER A 429 6.48 -15.43 13.61
C SER A 429 6.23 -16.64 14.52
N SER A 430 7.28 -17.30 15.04
CA SER A 430 7.15 -18.58 15.76
C SER A 430 6.13 -18.56 16.91
N HIS A 431 6.06 -17.44 17.65
CA HIS A 431 5.14 -17.24 18.77
C HIS A 431 3.65 -17.12 18.38
N VAL A 432 3.34 -16.79 17.12
CA VAL A 432 1.97 -16.74 16.58
C VAL A 432 1.74 -17.76 15.46
N GLN A 433 2.70 -18.65 15.17
CA GLN A 433 2.66 -19.52 13.99
C GLN A 433 1.41 -20.40 13.94
N ASP A 434 0.95 -20.91 15.08
CA ASP A 434 -0.27 -21.72 15.20
C ASP A 434 -1.54 -20.93 14.83
N GLN A 435 -1.49 -19.59 14.96
CA GLN A 435 -2.57 -18.68 14.60
C GLN A 435 -2.51 -18.25 13.13
N LEU A 436 -1.34 -18.33 12.47
CA LEU A 436 -1.14 -17.92 11.08
C LEU A 436 -1.60 -19.00 10.07
N THR A 437 -2.84 -19.44 10.25
CA THR A 437 -3.55 -20.35 9.35
C THR A 437 -4.70 -19.63 8.67
N ARG A 438 -5.11 -20.07 7.47
CA ARG A 438 -6.26 -19.49 6.74
C ARG A 438 -6.13 -17.97 6.48
N VAL A 439 -4.91 -17.45 6.45
CA VAL A 439 -4.61 -16.04 6.18
C VAL A 439 -4.95 -15.71 4.73
N ARG A 440 -5.62 -14.58 4.53
CA ARG A 440 -6.02 -14.07 3.21
C ARG A 440 -5.37 -12.74 2.86
N HIS A 441 -4.95 -11.99 3.87
CA HIS A 441 -4.33 -10.69 3.68
C HIS A 441 -3.25 -10.49 4.74
N ILE A 442 -2.14 -9.88 4.33
CA ILE A 442 -1.11 -9.38 5.22
C ILE A 442 -0.90 -7.91 4.85
N GLN A 443 -0.80 -7.06 5.87
CA GLN A 443 -0.33 -5.68 5.74
C GLN A 443 0.91 -5.51 6.62
N ALA A 444 1.88 -4.72 6.15
CA ALA A 444 3.09 -4.41 6.89
C ALA A 444 3.17 -2.92 7.22
N ASN A 445 3.84 -2.61 8.33
CA ASN A 445 4.40 -1.29 8.59
C ASN A 445 5.94 -1.37 8.59
N GLN A 446 6.65 -0.44 9.23
CA GLN A 446 8.11 -0.47 9.20
C GLN A 446 8.72 -1.68 9.94
N HIS A 447 8.10 -2.19 11.01
CA HIS A 447 8.69 -3.20 11.92
C HIS A 447 7.76 -4.37 12.30
N ALA A 448 6.50 -4.34 11.85
CA ALA A 448 5.48 -5.29 12.22
C ALA A 448 4.59 -5.65 11.03
N PHE A 449 3.94 -6.79 11.16
CA PHE A 449 2.94 -7.28 10.23
C PHE A 449 1.62 -7.49 10.95
N VAL A 450 0.55 -7.40 10.18
CA VAL A 450 -0.78 -7.85 10.57
C VAL A 450 -1.33 -8.79 9.50
N ALA A 451 -1.79 -9.96 9.92
CA ALA A 451 -2.49 -10.93 9.10
C ALA A 451 -3.98 -10.91 9.41
N ILE A 452 -4.79 -11.08 8.37
CA ILE A 452 -6.24 -11.20 8.49
C ILE A 452 -6.65 -12.55 7.90
N GLN A 453 -7.27 -13.36 8.75
CA GLN A 453 -7.78 -14.69 8.41
C GLN A 453 -9.09 -14.59 7.62
N ASP A 454 -9.44 -15.62 6.86
CA ASP A 454 -10.68 -15.70 6.07
C ASP A 454 -11.99 -15.47 6.89
N ASP A 455 -11.97 -15.75 8.19
CA ASP A 455 -13.08 -15.53 9.11
C ASP A 455 -13.10 -14.14 9.77
N GLY A 456 -12.13 -13.27 9.45
CA GLY A 456 -12.04 -11.90 9.92
C GLY A 456 -11.10 -11.70 11.11
N ARG A 457 -10.60 -12.77 11.73
CA ARG A 457 -9.64 -12.66 12.84
C ARG A 457 -8.35 -11.98 12.42
N VAL A 458 -7.83 -11.17 13.34
CA VAL A 458 -6.61 -10.37 13.13
C VAL A 458 -5.50 -10.91 14.03
N VAL A 459 -4.32 -11.14 13.44
CA VAL A 459 -3.13 -11.60 14.14
C VAL A 459 -1.98 -10.66 13.80
N ALA A 460 -1.40 -10.00 14.79
CA ALA A 460 -0.22 -9.15 14.62
C ALA A 460 1.05 -9.84 15.12
N TRP A 461 2.20 -9.54 14.51
CA TRP A 461 3.53 -9.94 15.00
C TRP A 461 4.62 -8.96 14.55
N GLY A 462 5.78 -9.07 15.19
CA GLY A 462 6.93 -8.18 14.97
C GLY A 462 7.24 -7.38 16.22
N ASN A 463 7.71 -6.14 16.06
CA ASN A 463 8.02 -5.30 17.23
C ASN A 463 6.71 -4.83 17.92
N PRO A 464 6.48 -5.16 19.21
CA PRO A 464 5.27 -4.77 19.95
C PRO A 464 5.06 -3.25 20.00
N ASP A 465 6.13 -2.47 20.16
CA ASP A 465 6.07 -0.99 20.20
C ASP A 465 5.64 -0.37 18.85
N TRP A 466 5.54 -1.20 17.81
CA TRP A 466 5.18 -0.81 16.45
C TRP A 466 3.89 -1.50 16.01
N GLY A 467 3.04 -1.93 16.95
CA GLY A 467 1.79 -2.63 16.64
C GLY A 467 1.96 -4.10 16.27
N GLY A 468 3.12 -4.70 16.59
CA GLY A 468 3.36 -6.15 16.49
C GLY A 468 2.61 -6.98 17.53
N ASP A 469 1.82 -6.36 18.40
CA ASP A 469 0.89 -7.01 19.32
C ASP A 469 -0.45 -6.25 19.29
N CYS A 470 -1.56 -6.98 19.14
CA CYS A 470 -2.91 -6.43 19.09
C CYS A 470 -3.83 -7.03 20.16
N ARG A 471 -3.28 -7.76 21.14
CA ARG A 471 -4.08 -8.48 22.16
C ARG A 471 -5.02 -7.58 22.96
N ASP A 472 -4.63 -6.35 23.21
CA ASP A 472 -5.38 -5.39 24.02
C ASP A 472 -6.65 -4.85 23.31
N ILE A 473 -6.73 -4.99 21.99
CA ILE A 473 -7.87 -4.52 21.19
C ILE A 473 -8.57 -5.66 20.42
N LEU A 474 -8.29 -6.92 20.77
CA LEU A 474 -8.86 -8.08 20.07
C LEU A 474 -10.39 -8.04 20.04
N ASP A 475 -11.04 -7.58 21.11
CA ASP A 475 -12.51 -7.49 21.17
C ASP A 475 -13.09 -6.51 20.13
N GLU A 476 -12.35 -5.43 19.82
CA GLU A 476 -12.73 -4.46 18.78
C GLU A 476 -12.49 -5.03 17.37
N LEU A 477 -11.41 -5.78 17.19
CA LEU A 477 -11.02 -6.40 15.92
C LEU A 477 -11.85 -7.63 15.57
N ASP A 478 -12.31 -8.37 16.57
CA ASP A 478 -13.10 -9.60 16.45
C ASP A 478 -14.52 -9.37 15.86
N CYS A 479 -14.87 -8.11 15.60
CA CYS A 479 -16.14 -7.69 15.03
C CYS A 479 -16.19 -7.68 13.48
N LEU A 480 -15.14 -8.15 12.78
CA LEU A 480 -15.01 -8.16 11.31
C LEU A 480 -15.96 -9.10 10.54
#